data_AF-H2Z020-F1
#
_entry.id   AF-H2Z020-F1
#
_cell.length_a   1.000
_cell.length_b   1.000
_cell.length_c   1.000
_cell.angle_alpha   90.00
_cell.angle_beta   90.00
_cell.angle_gamma   90.00
#
_symmetry.space_group_name_H-M   'P 1'
#
loop_
_entity.id
_entity.type
_entity.pdbx_description
1 polymer ?
#
loop_
_entity_poly.entity_id
_entity_poly.type
_entity_poly.pdbx_seq_one_letter_code
_entity_poly.pdbx_strand_id
1 'polypeptide(L)'
;SLSSQSSLIDASMPLDTQKFLKFADTHRTVLNQILRQSTVPLSDGPFSVLVDHTRVLDFDVKRRYFRQELEKTESSSVRRDDVAIRVQRDHLFEDSFRELHRRTPAELRSRLYVVFDGEDGQDAGGVLREWYLVISREIFNPMYALFRTSPGDHGTYTINPLSYINPNHLSYFKFVGRIVAKAIYDNKLLECYFTRSFYKHILGKPVKYTDMEADDLDFSKGLKYLLEHDITSLGTELFFSVEIEEFGKTETRDLKENGRDLPVTEKNKREYAHLVCQEKMTGAIKKQLAAFLEGFYEIIPKRLISIFDEQELELLISGLPTVDIDDLRQNTEYHKYQVNSPQIQWFWRALRSFNQAERAKFLQFVTGTSKVPLQGFATLEGMTGVQKFQIHRDDRSTSRLPCAHTCFNQLDLPAYENFDKLRERLLLAITECTEGFGLA
;
A
#
# COMPACT_ATOMS: atom_id res chain seq x y z
N SER A 1 0.82 21.46 28.22
CA SER A 1 0.79 22.40 27.08
C SER A 1 0.55 21.61 25.80
N LEU A 2 -0.72 21.51 25.42
CA LEU A 2 -1.17 20.86 24.19
C LEU A 2 -0.99 21.86 23.03
N SER A 3 0.15 21.82 22.34
CA SER A 3 0.34 22.61 21.11
C SER A 3 1.43 22.01 20.23
N SER A 4 1.09 21.00 19.43
CA SER A 4 1.85 20.63 18.22
C SER A 4 1.08 19.62 17.34
N GLN A 5 -0.22 19.84 17.11
CA GLN A 5 -1.04 19.08 16.15
C GLN A 5 -1.43 19.90 14.90
N SER A 6 -0.71 20.98 14.57
CA SER A 6 -1.13 21.95 13.55
C SER A 6 -0.25 22.00 12.31
N SER A 7 0.13 20.86 11.73
CA SER A 7 1.06 20.86 10.59
C SER A 7 0.46 20.43 9.25
N LEU A 8 -0.87 20.43 9.05
CA LEU A 8 -1.45 19.98 7.78
C LEU A 8 -2.75 20.67 7.32
N ILE A 9 -3.17 21.76 7.99
CA ILE A 9 -4.24 22.62 7.49
C ILE A 9 -3.56 23.77 6.75
N ASP A 10 -3.82 23.91 5.45
CA ASP A 10 -3.24 24.98 4.66
C ASP A 10 -3.69 26.33 5.22
N ALA A 11 -2.72 27.15 5.64
CA ALA A 11 -2.95 28.46 6.22
C ALA A 11 -3.61 29.43 5.22
N SER A 12 -3.59 29.11 3.93
CA SER A 12 -4.27 29.86 2.86
C SER A 12 -5.80 29.67 2.84
N MET A 13 -6.33 28.65 3.54
CA MET A 13 -7.75 28.33 3.52
C MET A 13 -8.60 29.29 4.36
N PRO A 14 -9.91 29.45 4.04
CA PRO A 14 -10.83 30.22 4.87
C PRO A 14 -10.84 29.74 6.33
N LEU A 15 -10.84 30.67 7.28
CA LEU A 15 -10.74 30.38 8.72
C LEU A 15 -11.83 29.39 9.20
N ASP A 16 -13.04 29.50 8.68
CA ASP A 16 -14.14 28.62 9.05
C ASP A 16 -13.91 27.18 8.56
N THR A 17 -13.30 27.01 7.38
CA THR A 17 -12.86 25.70 6.88
C THR A 17 -11.78 25.11 7.78
N GLN A 18 -10.79 25.91 8.18
CA GLN A 18 -9.74 25.45 9.10
C GLN A 18 -10.32 25.00 10.45
N LYS A 19 -11.25 25.77 11.03
CA LYS A 19 -11.95 25.41 12.26
C LYS A 19 -12.76 24.14 12.11
N PHE A 20 -13.47 23.99 10.99
CA PHE A 20 -14.26 22.80 10.70
C PHE A 20 -13.38 21.56 10.55
N LEU A 21 -12.25 21.64 9.86
CA LEU A 21 -11.32 20.51 9.71
C LEU A 21 -10.72 20.09 11.05
N LYS A 22 -10.33 21.05 11.89
CA LYS A 22 -9.86 20.76 13.24
C LYS A 22 -10.95 20.09 14.10
N PHE A 23 -12.20 20.54 13.96
CA PHE A 23 -13.35 19.88 14.59
C PHE A 23 -13.53 18.45 14.03
N ALA A 24 -13.43 18.26 12.71
CA ALA A 24 -13.56 16.96 12.05
C ALA A 24 -12.50 15.97 12.52
N ASP A 25 -11.25 16.40 12.67
CA ASP A 25 -10.16 15.58 13.24
C ASP A 25 -10.48 15.18 14.69
N THR A 26 -10.90 16.14 15.51
CA THR A 26 -11.19 15.90 16.93
C THR A 26 -12.39 14.98 17.11
N HIS A 27 -13.40 15.10 16.25
CA HIS A 27 -14.66 14.37 16.32
C HIS A 27 -14.82 13.32 15.21
N ARG A 28 -13.70 12.80 14.71
CA ARG A 28 -13.62 11.86 13.59
C ARG A 28 -14.61 10.70 13.70
N THR A 29 -14.72 10.10 14.88
CA THR A 29 -15.63 8.96 15.13
C THR A 29 -17.09 9.34 14.89
N VAL A 30 -17.53 10.48 15.43
CA VAL A 30 -18.92 10.95 15.32
C VAL A 30 -19.21 11.37 13.89
N LEU A 31 -18.28 12.10 13.26
CA LEU A 31 -18.39 12.52 11.87
C LEU A 31 -18.58 11.32 10.93
N ASN A 32 -17.72 10.31 11.03
CA ASN A 32 -17.83 9.13 10.18
C ASN A 32 -19.10 8.33 10.45
N GLN A 33 -19.61 8.32 11.69
CA GLN A 33 -20.90 7.70 11.99
C GLN A 33 -22.07 8.44 11.32
N ILE A 34 -22.06 9.78 11.31
CA ILE A 34 -23.06 10.59 10.60
C ILE A 34 -22.98 10.32 9.08
N LEU A 35 -21.77 10.32 8.51
CA LEU A 35 -21.56 10.05 7.09
C LEU A 35 -21.99 8.63 6.70
N ARG A 36 -21.85 7.65 7.61
CA ARG A 36 -22.35 6.29 7.39
C ARG A 36 -23.87 6.23 7.28
N GLN A 37 -24.59 7.07 8.03
CA GLN A 37 -26.05 7.14 8.03
C GLN A 37 -26.62 8.04 6.93
N SER A 38 -25.80 8.94 6.38
CA SER A 38 -26.20 9.81 5.26
C SER A 38 -26.53 9.00 4.01
N THR A 39 -27.67 9.32 3.40
CA THR A 39 -28.06 8.85 2.07
C THR A 39 -27.66 9.82 0.95
N VAL A 40 -27.23 11.04 1.32
CA VAL A 40 -26.80 12.08 0.38
C VAL A 40 -25.33 11.84 0.00
N PRO A 41 -24.97 11.89 -1.29
CA PRO A 41 -23.57 11.84 -1.73
C PRO A 41 -22.71 12.90 -1.04
N LEU A 42 -21.46 12.55 -0.70
CA LEU A 42 -20.59 13.45 0.05
C LEU A 42 -20.40 14.81 -0.64
N SER A 43 -20.30 14.81 -1.98
CA SER A 43 -20.14 16.02 -2.80
C SER A 43 -21.33 16.98 -2.74
N ASP A 44 -22.53 16.45 -2.48
CA ASP A 44 -23.80 17.18 -2.63
C ASP A 44 -24.41 17.51 -1.25
N GLY A 45 -23.79 17.01 -0.19
CA GLY A 45 -24.23 17.17 1.19
C GLY A 45 -23.58 18.34 1.93
N PRO A 46 -23.97 18.55 3.21
CA PRO A 46 -23.44 19.63 4.05
C PRO A 46 -21.94 19.46 4.39
N PHE A 47 -21.37 18.30 4.08
CA PHE A 47 -19.98 17.94 4.34
C PHE A 47 -19.11 17.89 3.08
N SER A 48 -19.54 18.53 1.98
CA SER A 48 -18.83 18.52 0.69
C SER A 48 -17.39 19.03 0.77
N VAL A 49 -17.08 19.90 1.74
CA VAL A 49 -15.71 20.34 2.03
C VAL A 49 -14.76 19.18 2.37
N LEU A 50 -15.27 18.04 2.84
CA LEU A 50 -14.46 16.86 3.14
C LEU A 50 -13.99 16.09 1.91
N VAL A 51 -14.54 16.39 0.73
CA VAL A 51 -14.08 15.81 -0.55
C VAL A 51 -12.60 16.13 -0.79
N ASP A 52 -12.15 17.33 -0.41
CA ASP A 52 -10.76 17.76 -0.55
C ASP A 52 -9.90 17.39 0.68
N HIS A 53 -10.52 16.84 1.73
CA HIS A 53 -9.88 16.50 3.00
C HIS A 53 -10.21 15.08 3.45
N THR A 54 -10.08 14.13 2.54
CA THR A 54 -10.48 12.74 2.75
C THR A 54 -9.72 12.04 3.88
N ARG A 55 -8.58 12.56 4.35
CA ARG A 55 -7.81 12.00 5.48
C ARG A 55 -8.62 11.80 6.76
N VAL A 56 -9.61 12.64 7.02
CA VAL A 56 -10.47 12.54 8.22
C VAL A 56 -11.58 11.49 8.07
N LEU A 57 -11.73 10.93 6.87
CA LEU A 57 -12.74 9.93 6.55
C LEU A 57 -12.19 8.52 6.80
N ASP A 58 -13.06 7.66 7.31
CA ASP A 58 -12.76 6.25 7.45
C ASP A 58 -12.82 5.54 6.08
N PHE A 59 -12.09 4.43 5.98
CA PHE A 59 -11.94 3.68 4.73
C PHE A 59 -13.28 3.32 4.08
N ASP A 60 -14.29 2.91 4.86
CA ASP A 60 -15.60 2.54 4.36
C ASP A 60 -16.38 3.73 3.79
N VAL A 61 -16.21 4.92 4.38
CA VAL A 61 -16.80 6.18 3.88
C VAL A 61 -16.11 6.60 2.59
N LYS A 62 -14.77 6.57 2.53
CA LYS A 62 -14.00 6.84 1.31
C LYS A 62 -14.38 5.88 0.18
N ARG A 63 -14.48 4.57 0.46
CA ARG A 63 -14.86 3.53 -0.50
C ARG A 63 -16.25 3.77 -1.07
N ARG A 64 -17.22 4.18 -0.24
CA ARG A 64 -18.58 4.52 -0.69
C ARG A 64 -18.57 5.74 -1.59
N TYR A 65 -17.87 6.80 -1.20
CA TYR A 65 -17.72 8.01 -2.00
C TYR A 65 -17.06 7.70 -3.36
N PHE A 66 -15.96 6.96 -3.35
CA PHE A 66 -15.26 6.51 -4.56
C PHE A 66 -16.18 5.80 -5.55
N ARG A 67 -17.03 4.89 -5.06
CA ARG A 67 -18.02 4.17 -5.87
C ARG A 67 -19.03 5.10 -6.52
N GLN A 68 -19.59 6.02 -5.74
CA GLN A 68 -20.57 6.99 -6.23
C GLN A 68 -19.97 7.88 -7.34
N GLU A 69 -18.71 8.32 -7.19
CA GLU A 69 -18.06 9.14 -8.21
C GLU A 69 -17.70 8.36 -9.48
N LEU A 70 -17.37 7.07 -9.38
CA LEU A 70 -17.23 6.20 -10.55
C LEU A 70 -18.56 6.08 -11.30
N GLU A 71 -19.67 5.80 -10.60
CA GLU A 71 -21.01 5.67 -11.19
C GLU A 71 -21.52 6.98 -11.83
N LYS A 72 -21.21 8.14 -11.24
CA LYS A 72 -21.52 9.46 -11.86
C LYS A 72 -20.80 9.66 -13.19
N THR A 73 -19.59 9.11 -13.33
CA THR A 73 -18.84 9.13 -14.59
C THR A 73 -19.48 8.18 -15.62
N GLU A 74 -20.30 7.21 -15.20
CA GLU A 74 -21.02 6.28 -16.08
C GLU A 74 -22.33 6.85 -16.63
N SER A 75 -23.11 7.54 -15.80
CA SER A 75 -24.47 7.98 -16.14
C SER A 75 -24.56 8.99 -17.29
N SER A 76 -23.43 9.60 -17.66
CA SER A 76 -23.27 10.46 -18.83
C SER A 76 -22.93 9.69 -20.13
N SER A 77 -22.79 8.36 -20.07
CA SER A 77 -22.44 7.52 -21.20
C SER A 77 -23.56 6.53 -21.58
N VAL A 78 -23.79 6.42 -22.89
CA VAL A 78 -24.77 5.55 -23.57
C VAL A 78 -24.75 4.12 -23.02
N ARG A 79 -25.91 3.43 -22.99
CA ARG A 79 -26.02 1.99 -22.71
C ARG A 79 -24.91 1.25 -23.47
N ARG A 80 -23.99 0.62 -22.73
CA ARG A 80 -22.88 -0.13 -23.33
C ARG A 80 -23.24 -1.60 -23.40
N ASP A 81 -22.97 -2.21 -24.54
CA ASP A 81 -23.13 -3.65 -24.72
C ASP A 81 -22.14 -4.41 -23.85
N ASP A 82 -22.53 -5.61 -23.41
CA ASP A 82 -21.65 -6.51 -22.68
C ASP A 82 -20.45 -6.92 -23.57
N VAL A 83 -19.26 -6.93 -22.98
CA VAL A 83 -18.03 -7.35 -23.68
C VAL A 83 -17.76 -8.81 -23.39
N ALA A 84 -17.97 -9.66 -24.40
CA ALA A 84 -17.64 -11.07 -24.31
C ALA A 84 -16.12 -11.30 -24.39
N ILE A 85 -15.60 -12.18 -23.53
CA ILE A 85 -14.20 -12.59 -23.49
C ILE A 85 -14.19 -14.12 -23.59
N ARG A 86 -13.56 -14.64 -24.65
CA ARG A 86 -13.40 -16.09 -24.85
C ARG A 86 -11.99 -16.49 -24.45
N VAL A 87 -11.86 -17.44 -23.53
CA VAL A 87 -10.56 -17.86 -22.99
C VAL A 87 -10.49 -19.38 -22.84
N GLN A 88 -9.30 -19.94 -22.98
CA GLN A 88 -9.00 -21.30 -22.59
C GLN A 88 -8.40 -21.32 -21.19
N ARG A 89 -8.78 -22.32 -20.38
CA ARG A 89 -8.34 -22.42 -18.98
C ARG A 89 -6.81 -22.48 -18.85
N ASP A 90 -6.16 -23.24 -19.71
CA ASP A 90 -4.70 -23.45 -19.72
C ASP A 90 -3.91 -22.23 -20.25
N HIS A 91 -4.58 -21.32 -20.97
CA HIS A 91 -3.98 -20.13 -21.59
C HIS A 91 -4.66 -18.83 -21.14
N LEU A 92 -5.30 -18.84 -19.97
CA LEU A 92 -6.22 -17.78 -19.53
C LEU A 92 -5.60 -16.39 -19.59
N PHE A 93 -4.35 -16.23 -19.14
CA PHE A 93 -3.68 -14.93 -19.11
C PHE A 93 -3.41 -14.38 -20.52
N GLU A 94 -2.89 -15.21 -21.41
CA GLU A 94 -2.54 -14.83 -22.79
C GLU A 94 -3.78 -14.58 -23.65
N ASP A 95 -4.82 -15.41 -23.50
CA ASP A 95 -6.10 -15.21 -24.19
C ASP A 95 -6.81 -13.95 -23.69
N SER A 96 -6.81 -13.72 -22.37
CA SER A 96 -7.35 -12.48 -21.79
C SER A 96 -6.61 -11.25 -22.30
N PHE A 97 -5.28 -11.33 -22.40
CA PHE A 97 -4.47 -10.28 -23.01
C PHE A 97 -4.90 -10.05 -24.47
N ARG A 98 -5.00 -11.11 -25.29
CA ARG A 98 -5.40 -11.02 -26.70
C ARG A 98 -6.75 -10.32 -26.87
N GLU A 99 -7.74 -10.67 -26.04
CA GLU A 99 -9.11 -10.15 -26.11
C GLU A 99 -9.25 -8.69 -25.61
N LEU A 100 -8.47 -8.30 -24.59
CA LEU A 100 -8.68 -7.06 -23.85
C LEU A 100 -7.63 -5.96 -24.08
N HIS A 101 -6.39 -6.28 -24.42
CA HIS A 101 -5.31 -5.27 -24.43
C HIS A 101 -5.49 -4.17 -25.48
N ARG A 102 -6.24 -4.43 -26.56
CA ARG A 102 -6.54 -3.43 -27.62
C ARG A 102 -7.86 -2.71 -27.41
N ARG A 103 -8.68 -3.15 -26.45
CA ARG A 103 -9.96 -2.52 -26.16
C ARG A 103 -9.75 -1.10 -25.67
N THR A 104 -10.67 -0.24 -26.02
CA THR A 104 -10.72 1.15 -25.56
C THR A 104 -11.10 1.19 -24.08
N PRO A 105 -10.74 2.27 -23.34
CA PRO A 105 -11.17 2.44 -21.95
C PRO A 105 -12.69 2.43 -21.78
N ALA A 106 -13.45 2.90 -22.78
CA ALA A 106 -14.90 2.88 -22.78
C ALA A 106 -15.45 1.44 -22.86
N GLU A 107 -14.90 0.59 -23.74
CA GLU A 107 -15.26 -0.83 -23.80
C GLU A 107 -14.92 -1.54 -22.49
N LEU A 108 -13.72 -1.31 -21.93
CA LEU A 108 -13.28 -1.96 -20.69
C LEU A 108 -14.11 -1.57 -19.47
N ARG A 109 -14.69 -0.38 -19.45
CA ARG A 109 -15.64 0.03 -18.39
C ARG A 109 -17.03 -0.62 -18.55
N SER A 110 -17.30 -1.31 -19.64
CA SER A 110 -18.55 -2.08 -19.82
C SER A 110 -18.50 -3.38 -19.02
N ARG A 111 -19.65 -4.02 -18.83
CA ARG A 111 -19.72 -5.31 -18.14
C ARG A 111 -19.01 -6.39 -18.97
N LEU A 112 -18.15 -7.17 -18.31
CA LEU A 112 -17.47 -8.31 -18.93
C LEU A 112 -18.31 -9.58 -18.81
N TYR A 113 -18.33 -10.37 -19.86
CA TYR A 113 -18.96 -11.69 -19.91
C TYR A 113 -17.92 -12.72 -20.36
N VAL A 114 -17.49 -13.59 -19.44
CA VAL A 114 -16.43 -14.57 -19.70
C VAL A 114 -17.05 -15.88 -20.18
N VAL A 115 -16.45 -16.46 -21.23
CA VAL A 115 -16.79 -17.77 -21.78
C VAL A 115 -15.52 -18.61 -21.82
N PHE A 116 -15.51 -19.70 -21.06
CA PHE A 116 -14.46 -20.71 -21.15
C PHE A 116 -14.74 -21.62 -22.34
N ASP A 117 -13.77 -21.75 -23.24
CA ASP A 117 -13.95 -22.54 -24.46
C ASP A 117 -14.15 -24.02 -24.13
N GLY A 118 -15.19 -24.63 -24.70
CA GLY A 118 -15.55 -26.03 -24.44
C GLY A 118 -16.16 -26.31 -23.06
N GLU A 119 -16.47 -25.29 -22.24
CA GLU A 119 -17.07 -25.45 -20.91
C GLU A 119 -18.47 -24.84 -20.82
N ASP A 120 -19.41 -25.57 -20.22
CA ASP A 120 -20.76 -25.07 -19.95
C ASP A 120 -20.75 -24.10 -18.76
N GLY A 121 -20.83 -22.80 -19.04
CA GLY A 121 -20.96 -21.76 -18.01
C GLY A 121 -22.35 -21.76 -17.37
N GLN A 122 -22.46 -22.22 -16.12
CA GLN A 122 -23.76 -22.29 -15.43
C GLN A 122 -24.26 -20.92 -14.91
N ASP A 123 -23.36 -20.07 -14.40
CA ASP A 123 -23.68 -18.73 -13.87
C ASP A 123 -22.64 -17.70 -14.34
N ALA A 124 -23.08 -16.72 -15.14
CA ALA A 124 -22.23 -15.65 -15.64
C ALA A 124 -21.53 -14.86 -14.52
N GLY A 125 -22.17 -14.73 -13.34
CA GLY A 125 -21.60 -14.07 -12.18
C GLY A 125 -20.47 -14.87 -11.53
N GLY A 126 -20.67 -16.18 -11.36
CA GLY A 126 -19.67 -17.13 -10.87
C GLY A 126 -18.46 -17.24 -11.80
N VAL A 127 -18.69 -17.39 -13.10
CA VAL A 127 -17.62 -17.52 -14.11
C VAL A 127 -16.72 -16.27 -14.13
N LEU A 128 -17.29 -15.07 -14.04
CA LEU A 128 -16.49 -13.84 -13.97
C LEU A 128 -15.65 -13.77 -12.69
N ARG A 129 -16.18 -14.22 -11.54
CA ARG A 129 -15.42 -14.26 -10.27
C ARG A 129 -14.26 -15.24 -10.37
N GLU A 130 -14.49 -16.42 -10.95
CA GLU A 130 -13.45 -17.41 -11.19
C GLU A 130 -12.36 -16.86 -12.10
N TRP A 131 -12.72 -16.19 -13.20
CA TRP A 131 -11.75 -15.56 -14.09
C TRP A 131 -10.85 -14.55 -13.37
N TYR A 132 -11.43 -13.67 -12.53
CA TYR A 132 -10.65 -12.74 -11.72
C TYR A 132 -9.72 -13.44 -10.72
N LEU A 133 -10.16 -14.56 -10.14
CA LEU A 133 -9.32 -15.37 -9.25
C LEU A 133 -8.12 -15.95 -10.00
N VAL A 134 -8.35 -16.61 -11.13
CA VAL A 134 -7.28 -17.25 -11.90
C VAL A 134 -6.32 -16.22 -12.47
N ILE A 135 -6.83 -15.13 -13.07
CA ILE A 135 -5.95 -14.09 -13.64
C ILE A 135 -5.11 -13.41 -12.56
N SER A 136 -5.63 -13.24 -11.33
CA SER A 136 -4.86 -12.66 -10.22
C SER A 136 -3.64 -13.48 -9.84
N ARG A 137 -3.71 -14.81 -10.01
CA ARG A 137 -2.58 -15.72 -9.78
C ARG A 137 -1.61 -15.72 -10.96
N GLU A 138 -2.13 -15.77 -12.19
CA GLU A 138 -1.31 -15.77 -13.40
C GLU A 138 -0.50 -14.47 -13.59
N ILE A 139 -1.00 -13.33 -13.09
CA ILE A 139 -0.24 -12.06 -13.08
C ILE A 139 1.14 -12.24 -12.42
N PHE A 140 1.23 -13.08 -11.38
CA PHE A 140 2.48 -13.33 -10.64
C PHE A 140 3.20 -14.60 -11.07
N ASN A 141 2.74 -15.28 -12.13
CA ASN A 141 3.39 -16.49 -12.63
C ASN A 141 4.83 -16.14 -13.09
N PRO A 142 5.87 -16.77 -12.51
CA PRO A 142 7.26 -16.47 -12.83
C PRO A 142 7.61 -16.66 -14.32
N MET A 143 6.85 -17.48 -15.04
CA MET A 143 7.04 -17.73 -16.47
C MET A 143 6.87 -16.48 -17.33
N TYR A 144 6.06 -15.51 -16.89
CA TYR A 144 5.91 -14.24 -17.61
C TYR A 144 6.99 -13.20 -17.29
N ALA A 145 7.76 -13.44 -16.21
CA ALA A 145 8.82 -12.57 -15.70
C ALA A 145 8.38 -11.12 -15.41
N LEU A 146 7.09 -10.86 -15.17
CA LEU A 146 6.56 -9.50 -14.95
C LEU A 146 6.79 -9.01 -13.53
N PHE A 147 6.47 -9.84 -12.54
CA PHE A 147 6.59 -9.50 -11.13
C PHE A 147 7.54 -10.48 -10.44
N ARG A 148 8.13 -10.04 -9.33
CA ARG A 148 8.93 -10.87 -8.43
C ARG A 148 8.46 -10.67 -6.99
N THR A 149 8.70 -11.66 -6.15
CA THR A 149 8.48 -11.52 -4.71
C THR A 149 9.49 -10.54 -4.11
N SER A 150 9.04 -9.80 -3.10
CA SER A 150 9.93 -8.95 -2.31
C SER A 150 10.78 -9.81 -1.37
N PRO A 151 12.11 -9.64 -1.31
CA PRO A 151 12.98 -10.48 -0.47
C PRO A 151 12.65 -10.43 1.03
N GLY A 152 12.19 -9.29 1.53
CA GLY A 152 11.86 -9.08 2.94
C GLY A 152 10.47 -9.61 3.32
N ASP A 153 9.51 -9.54 2.39
CA ASP A 153 8.10 -9.87 2.63
C ASP A 153 7.61 -10.88 1.55
N HIS A 154 7.85 -12.18 1.77
CA HIS A 154 7.59 -13.28 0.80
C HIS A 154 6.14 -13.40 0.31
N GLY A 155 5.19 -12.69 0.95
CA GLY A 155 3.79 -12.60 0.53
C GLY A 155 3.47 -11.47 -0.46
N THR A 156 4.43 -10.59 -0.79
CA THR A 156 4.20 -9.38 -1.59
C THR A 156 5.04 -9.35 -2.87
N TYR A 157 4.53 -8.65 -3.89
CA TYR A 157 5.13 -8.58 -5.21
C TYR A 157 5.47 -7.15 -5.64
N THR A 158 6.56 -7.02 -6.39
CA THR A 158 6.93 -5.78 -7.09
C THR A 158 7.32 -6.08 -8.54
N ILE A 159 7.50 -5.06 -9.36
CA ILE A 159 7.92 -5.22 -10.76
C ILE A 159 9.28 -5.92 -10.79
N ASN A 160 9.40 -6.92 -11.66
CA ASN A 160 10.69 -7.53 -11.94
C ASN A 160 11.53 -6.60 -12.84
N PRO A 161 12.70 -6.10 -12.39
CA PRO A 161 13.57 -5.29 -13.23
C PRO A 161 14.06 -6.06 -14.47
N LEU A 162 14.07 -7.40 -14.42
CA LEU A 162 14.44 -8.27 -15.54
C LEU A 162 13.28 -8.61 -16.49
N SER A 163 12.14 -7.92 -16.38
CA SER A 163 10.97 -8.16 -17.23
C SER A 163 11.26 -8.04 -18.73
N TYR A 164 12.33 -7.33 -19.11
CA TYR A 164 12.74 -7.17 -20.51
C TYR A 164 13.06 -8.47 -21.23
N ILE A 165 13.33 -9.56 -20.50
CA ILE A 165 13.49 -10.90 -21.07
C ILE A 165 12.24 -11.31 -21.87
N ASN A 166 11.06 -10.85 -21.46
CA ASN A 166 9.83 -10.97 -22.24
C ASN A 166 9.70 -9.77 -23.20
N PRO A 167 9.76 -9.95 -24.53
CA PRO A 167 9.68 -8.85 -25.50
C PRO A 167 8.39 -8.01 -25.41
N ASN A 168 7.30 -8.59 -24.91
CA ASN A 168 5.99 -7.94 -24.80
C ASN A 168 5.72 -7.35 -23.42
N HIS A 169 6.71 -7.33 -22.51
CA HIS A 169 6.51 -6.99 -21.10
C HIS A 169 5.80 -5.64 -20.88
N LEU A 170 6.13 -4.58 -21.63
CA LEU A 170 5.49 -3.28 -21.45
C LEU A 170 3.99 -3.32 -21.77
N SER A 171 3.61 -4.03 -22.84
CA SER A 171 2.20 -4.24 -23.19
C SER A 171 1.50 -5.07 -22.12
N TYR A 172 2.18 -6.09 -21.59
CA TYR A 172 1.65 -6.87 -20.46
C TYR A 172 1.49 -6.03 -19.20
N PHE A 173 2.44 -5.16 -18.81
CA PHE A 173 2.27 -4.28 -17.65
C PHE A 173 1.08 -3.34 -17.81
N LYS A 174 0.91 -2.74 -19.00
CA LYS A 174 -0.29 -1.93 -19.29
C LYS A 174 -1.57 -2.74 -19.17
N PHE A 175 -1.59 -3.95 -19.70
CA PHE A 175 -2.72 -4.87 -19.54
C PHE A 175 -2.99 -5.22 -18.07
N VAL A 176 -1.98 -5.57 -17.28
CA VAL A 176 -2.15 -5.87 -15.85
C VAL A 176 -2.68 -4.64 -15.11
N GLY A 177 -2.16 -3.44 -15.41
CA GLY A 177 -2.70 -2.19 -14.86
C GLY A 177 -4.19 -2.00 -15.16
N ARG A 178 -4.60 -2.31 -16.40
CA ARG A 178 -6.02 -2.32 -16.79
C ARG A 178 -6.81 -3.37 -16.01
N ILE A 179 -6.33 -4.60 -15.85
CA ILE A 179 -7.04 -5.66 -15.11
C ILE A 179 -7.23 -5.27 -13.65
N VAL A 180 -6.20 -4.74 -12.98
CA VAL A 180 -6.31 -4.30 -11.58
C VAL A 180 -7.32 -3.17 -11.44
N ALA A 181 -7.24 -2.15 -12.31
CA ALA A 181 -8.21 -1.05 -12.27
C ALA A 181 -9.63 -1.51 -12.64
N LYS A 182 -9.76 -2.46 -13.57
CA LYS A 182 -11.04 -3.05 -13.97
C LYS A 182 -11.66 -3.88 -12.84
N ALA A 183 -10.88 -4.66 -12.09
CA ALA A 183 -11.36 -5.37 -10.92
C ALA A 183 -11.89 -4.41 -9.85
N ILE A 184 -11.13 -3.34 -9.55
CA ILE A 184 -11.60 -2.27 -8.67
C ILE A 184 -12.89 -1.69 -9.23
N TYR A 185 -12.95 -1.32 -10.51
CA TYR A 185 -14.13 -0.76 -11.16
C TYR A 185 -15.36 -1.66 -11.01
N ASP A 186 -15.23 -2.96 -11.27
CA ASP A 186 -16.30 -3.97 -11.18
C ASP A 186 -16.66 -4.39 -9.75
N ASN A 187 -15.97 -3.84 -8.75
CA ASN A 187 -16.10 -4.24 -7.35
C ASN A 187 -15.83 -5.74 -7.15
N LYS A 188 -14.77 -6.22 -7.80
CA LYS A 188 -14.23 -7.57 -7.65
C LYS A 188 -12.88 -7.48 -6.94
N LEU A 189 -12.66 -8.43 -6.04
CA LEU A 189 -11.40 -8.54 -5.30
C LEU A 189 -10.40 -9.37 -6.10
N LEU A 190 -9.12 -9.05 -5.96
CA LEU A 190 -8.01 -9.82 -6.54
C LEU A 190 -7.14 -10.39 -5.42
N GLU A 191 -6.57 -11.58 -5.63
CA GLU A 191 -5.50 -12.09 -4.76
C GLU A 191 -4.13 -11.43 -5.10
N CYS A 192 -4.13 -10.10 -5.28
CA CYS A 192 -2.97 -9.31 -5.67
C CYS A 192 -2.41 -8.48 -4.52
N TYR A 193 -1.30 -8.94 -3.94
CA TYR A 193 -0.64 -8.28 -2.82
C TYR A 193 0.69 -7.70 -3.30
N PHE A 194 0.74 -6.38 -3.49
CA PHE A 194 1.95 -5.69 -3.92
C PHE A 194 2.74 -5.17 -2.72
N THR A 195 4.00 -4.79 -2.92
CA THR A 195 4.75 -4.06 -1.91
C THR A 195 4.13 -2.69 -1.63
N ARG A 196 4.35 -2.18 -0.42
CA ARG A 196 3.90 -0.83 -0.05
C ARG A 196 4.42 0.27 -0.98
N SER A 197 5.66 0.15 -1.44
CA SER A 197 6.27 1.06 -2.42
C SER A 197 5.50 1.07 -3.74
N PHE A 198 5.03 -0.09 -4.20
CA PHE A 198 4.22 -0.19 -5.40
C PHE A 198 2.87 0.55 -5.28
N TYR A 199 2.17 0.39 -4.15
CA TYR A 199 0.95 1.16 -3.89
C TYR A 199 1.22 2.67 -3.83
N LYS A 200 2.34 3.10 -3.24
CA LYS A 200 2.77 4.52 -3.26
C LYS A 200 2.98 5.02 -4.69
N HIS A 201 3.56 4.22 -5.58
CA HIS A 201 3.68 4.59 -6.99
C HIS A 201 2.32 4.77 -7.68
N ILE A 202 1.33 3.89 -7.42
CA ILE A 202 -0.04 4.05 -7.94
C ILE A 202 -0.69 5.33 -7.42
N LEU A 203 -0.38 5.75 -6.20
CA LEU A 203 -0.92 6.99 -5.63
C LEU A 203 -0.11 8.23 -6.02
N GLY A 204 1.05 8.07 -6.67
CA GLY A 204 1.99 9.15 -6.95
C GLY A 204 2.66 9.73 -5.71
N LYS A 205 2.75 8.94 -4.62
CA LYS A 205 3.44 9.32 -3.39
C LYS A 205 4.94 8.98 -3.47
N PRO A 206 5.82 9.79 -2.86
CA PRO A 206 7.23 9.45 -2.75
C PRO A 206 7.45 8.23 -1.86
N VAL A 207 8.41 7.39 -2.24
CA VAL A 207 8.92 6.30 -1.40
C VAL A 207 9.88 6.84 -0.34
N LYS A 208 10.01 6.10 0.77
CA LYS A 208 10.85 6.42 1.92
C LYS A 208 11.89 5.33 2.13
N TYR A 209 12.95 5.64 2.86
CA TYR A 209 14.00 4.66 3.18
C TYR A 209 13.47 3.44 3.95
N THR A 210 12.39 3.60 4.72
CA THR A 210 11.73 2.49 5.42
C THR A 210 11.03 1.53 4.46
N ASP A 211 10.59 2.00 3.29
CA ASP A 211 10.00 1.11 2.27
C ASP A 211 11.06 0.21 1.62
N MET A 212 12.34 0.61 1.72
CA MET A 212 13.46 -0.18 1.23
C MET A 212 13.72 -1.41 2.10
N GLU A 213 13.27 -1.47 3.36
CA GLU A 213 13.54 -2.63 4.23
C GLU A 213 13.04 -3.94 3.59
N ALA A 214 11.91 -3.89 2.89
CA ALA A 214 11.34 -5.04 2.17
C ALA A 214 12.16 -5.44 0.92
N ASP A 215 12.75 -4.46 0.21
CA ASP A 215 13.44 -4.70 -1.06
C ASP A 215 14.96 -4.95 -0.88
N ASP A 216 15.63 -4.18 -0.02
CA ASP A 216 17.05 -4.25 0.33
C ASP A 216 17.28 -3.78 1.78
N LEU A 217 17.29 -4.76 2.68
CA LEU A 217 17.42 -4.52 4.12
C LEU A 217 18.75 -3.85 4.50
N ASP A 218 19.85 -4.23 3.87
CA ASP A 218 21.18 -3.71 4.24
C ASP A 218 21.37 -2.29 3.72
N PHE A 219 20.87 -1.98 2.53
CA PHE A 219 20.83 -0.60 2.05
C PHE A 219 19.95 0.29 2.94
N SER A 220 18.78 -0.22 3.37
CA SER A 220 17.91 0.52 4.30
C SER A 220 18.60 0.82 5.64
N LYS A 221 19.30 -0.17 6.23
CA LYS A 221 20.12 0.03 7.45
C LYS A 221 21.19 1.09 7.24
N GLY A 222 21.87 1.08 6.09
CA GLY A 222 22.89 2.08 5.73
C GLY A 222 22.31 3.50 5.68
N LEU A 223 21.14 3.67 5.06
CA LEU A 223 20.44 4.96 5.02
C LEU A 223 19.96 5.41 6.39
N LYS A 224 19.45 4.50 7.21
CA LYS A 224 19.06 4.81 8.58
C LYS A 224 20.27 5.28 9.39
N TYR A 225 21.41 4.59 9.27
CA TYR A 225 22.65 4.98 9.92
C TYR A 225 23.09 6.39 9.50
N LEU A 226 23.10 6.68 8.18
CA LEU A 226 23.39 8.01 7.65
C LEU A 226 22.48 9.11 8.23
N LEU A 227 21.19 8.81 8.40
CA LEU A 227 20.22 9.77 8.91
C LEU A 227 20.37 10.03 10.41
N GLU A 228 20.75 9.02 11.19
CA GLU A 228 20.84 9.08 12.65
C GLU A 228 22.22 9.57 13.16
N HIS A 229 23.27 9.47 12.35
CA HIS A 229 24.64 9.82 12.73
C HIS A 229 25.17 11.03 11.95
N ASP A 230 26.15 11.72 12.52
CA ASP A 230 26.86 12.80 11.80
C ASP A 230 27.67 12.23 10.64
N ILE A 231 27.59 12.87 9.47
CA ILE A 231 28.19 12.41 8.22
C ILE A 231 29.72 12.28 8.32
N THR A 232 30.37 13.06 9.18
CA THR A 232 31.83 12.96 9.40
C THR A 232 32.23 11.64 10.05
N SER A 233 31.31 10.97 10.74
CA SER A 233 31.55 9.67 11.38
C SER A 233 31.61 8.49 10.40
N LEU A 234 31.17 8.66 9.15
CA LEU A 234 31.16 7.60 8.14
C LEU A 234 32.57 7.26 7.62
N GLY A 235 33.51 8.21 7.71
CA GLY A 235 34.88 8.04 7.19
C GLY A 235 34.97 7.96 5.66
N THR A 236 33.86 8.19 4.95
CA THR A 236 33.76 8.17 3.49
C THR A 236 32.99 9.39 3.00
N GLU A 237 33.47 10.04 1.93
CA GLU A 237 32.74 11.11 1.26
C GLU A 237 31.64 10.51 0.38
N LEU A 238 30.41 10.98 0.57
CA LEU A 238 29.27 10.64 -0.29
C LEU A 238 28.99 11.81 -1.23
N PHE A 239 28.57 11.50 -2.45
CA PHE A 239 28.14 12.47 -3.46
C PHE A 239 26.71 12.19 -3.89
N PHE A 240 26.02 13.15 -4.51
CA PHE A 240 24.67 12.98 -5.06
C PHE A 240 24.67 12.15 -6.35
N SER A 241 25.30 10.99 -6.32
CA SER A 241 25.32 10.01 -7.40
C SER A 241 25.27 8.59 -6.85
N VAL A 242 24.79 7.65 -7.66
CA VAL A 242 24.69 6.24 -7.29
C VAL A 242 25.16 5.35 -8.42
N GLU A 243 25.84 4.26 -8.07
CA GLU A 243 26.18 3.21 -9.01
C GLU A 243 24.99 2.26 -9.19
N ILE A 244 24.66 2.02 -10.45
CA ILE A 244 23.59 1.12 -10.88
C ILE A 244 24.21 0.10 -11.82
N GLU A 245 24.06 -1.17 -11.48
CA GLU A 245 24.43 -2.25 -12.36
C GLU A 245 23.25 -2.56 -13.28
N GLU A 246 23.39 -2.23 -14.56
CA GLU A 246 22.43 -2.57 -15.61
C GLU A 246 23.15 -3.43 -16.66
N PHE A 247 22.67 -4.66 -16.86
CA PHE A 247 23.24 -5.61 -17.84
C PHE A 247 24.72 -5.97 -17.61
N GLY A 248 25.15 -6.06 -16.34
CA GLY A 248 26.56 -6.30 -15.99
C GLY A 248 27.48 -5.12 -16.31
N LYS A 249 26.91 -3.96 -16.66
CA LYS A 249 27.62 -2.69 -16.81
C LYS A 249 27.24 -1.78 -15.65
N THR A 250 28.24 -1.38 -14.88
CA THR A 250 28.06 -0.35 -13.84
C THR A 250 28.01 1.02 -14.50
N GLU A 251 26.89 1.71 -14.33
CA GLU A 251 26.71 3.11 -14.69
C GLU A 251 26.53 3.94 -13.42
N THR A 252 27.27 5.05 -13.31
CA THR A 252 27.02 6.04 -12.26
C THR A 252 25.91 6.96 -12.74
N ARG A 253 24.84 7.14 -11.96
CA ARG A 253 23.78 8.12 -12.26
C ARG A 253 23.78 9.25 -11.25
N ASP A 254 23.61 10.45 -11.76
CA ASP A 254 23.46 11.65 -10.95
C ASP A 254 22.03 11.68 -10.38
N LEU A 255 21.92 11.81 -9.06
CA LEU A 255 20.64 11.90 -8.37
C LEU A 255 19.96 13.27 -8.57
N LYS A 256 20.76 14.28 -8.90
CA LYS A 256 20.34 15.63 -9.32
C LYS A 256 21.45 16.26 -10.16
N GLU A 257 21.18 17.41 -10.76
CA GLU A 257 22.12 18.11 -11.64
C GLU A 257 23.50 18.29 -10.98
N ASN A 258 24.56 17.88 -11.70
CA ASN A 258 25.96 17.84 -11.24
C ASN A 258 26.16 17.05 -9.94
N GLY A 259 25.41 15.96 -9.77
CA GLY A 259 25.35 15.20 -8.53
C GLY A 259 26.67 14.53 -8.14
N ARG A 260 27.47 14.10 -9.12
CA ARG A 260 28.81 13.52 -8.89
C ARG A 260 29.80 14.49 -8.26
N ASP A 261 29.64 15.79 -8.51
CA ASP A 261 30.53 16.84 -8.00
C ASP A 261 29.96 17.52 -6.74
N LEU A 262 28.77 17.09 -6.29
CA LEU A 262 28.10 17.67 -5.14
C LEU A 262 28.21 16.76 -3.92
N PRO A 263 29.00 17.13 -2.89
CA PRO A 263 29.13 16.32 -1.69
C PRO A 263 27.84 16.34 -0.84
N VAL A 264 27.58 15.20 -0.22
CA VAL A 264 26.58 15.09 0.83
C VAL A 264 27.16 15.71 2.11
N THR A 265 26.33 16.44 2.83
CA THR A 265 26.63 17.18 4.05
C THR A 265 25.50 16.95 5.05
N GLU A 266 25.71 17.29 6.33
CA GLU A 266 24.65 17.20 7.35
C GLU A 266 23.35 17.92 6.95
N LYS A 267 23.47 19.05 6.24
CA LYS A 267 22.33 19.85 5.82
C LYS A 267 21.51 19.18 4.71
N ASN A 268 22.15 18.37 3.86
CA ASN A 268 21.52 17.81 2.66
C ASN A 268 21.38 16.27 2.68
N LYS A 269 21.86 15.58 3.73
CA LYS A 269 21.81 14.10 3.82
C LYS A 269 20.40 13.51 3.72
N ARG A 270 19.38 14.26 4.18
CA ARG A 270 17.97 13.87 4.05
C ARG A 270 17.51 13.89 2.59
N GLU A 271 17.94 14.89 1.84
CA GLU A 271 17.67 15.00 0.40
C GLU A 271 18.37 13.86 -0.36
N TYR A 272 19.64 13.59 -0.03
CA TYR A 272 20.38 12.46 -0.60
C TYR A 272 19.65 11.13 -0.36
N ALA A 273 19.27 10.85 0.90
CA ALA A 273 18.56 9.63 1.26
C ALA A 273 17.23 9.49 0.48
N HIS A 274 16.50 10.59 0.30
CA HIS A 274 15.27 10.58 -0.50
C HIS A 274 15.52 10.24 -1.97
N LEU A 275 16.45 10.94 -2.63
CA LEU A 275 16.73 10.76 -4.05
C LEU A 275 17.32 9.39 -4.36
N VAL A 276 18.25 8.90 -3.53
CA VAL A 276 18.86 7.58 -3.74
C VAL A 276 17.85 6.46 -3.53
N CYS A 277 16.92 6.59 -2.57
CA CYS A 277 15.80 5.65 -2.42
C CYS A 277 14.95 5.63 -3.68
N GLN A 278 14.57 6.81 -4.18
CA GLN A 278 13.72 6.91 -5.35
C GLN A 278 14.37 6.26 -6.58
N GLU A 279 15.67 6.50 -6.80
CA GLU A 279 16.41 5.92 -7.91
C GLU A 279 16.55 4.39 -7.78
N LYS A 280 16.92 3.88 -6.59
CA LYS A 280 17.06 2.43 -6.37
C LYS A 280 15.73 1.67 -6.50
N MET A 281 14.62 2.24 -6.02
CA MET A 281 13.30 1.56 -6.09
C MET A 281 12.60 1.74 -7.45
N THR A 282 12.82 2.86 -8.13
CA THR A 282 12.04 3.22 -9.33
C THR A 282 12.85 3.17 -10.62
N GLY A 283 14.16 3.43 -10.57
CA GLY A 283 15.01 3.64 -11.75
C GLY A 283 14.94 2.47 -12.73
N ALA A 284 15.23 1.25 -12.26
CA ALA A 284 15.26 0.04 -13.08
C ALA A 284 13.87 -0.40 -13.61
N ILE A 285 12.78 0.11 -13.04
CA ILE A 285 11.41 -0.29 -13.36
C ILE A 285 10.57 0.84 -13.96
N LYS A 286 11.18 1.99 -14.27
CA LYS A 286 10.45 3.21 -14.64
C LYS A 286 9.53 3.03 -15.84
N LYS A 287 9.96 2.31 -16.88
CA LYS A 287 9.16 2.09 -18.10
C LYS A 287 8.00 1.13 -17.86
N GLN A 288 8.26 0.06 -17.10
CA GLN A 288 7.30 -0.95 -16.69
C GLN A 288 6.20 -0.32 -15.81
N LEU A 289 6.62 0.48 -14.83
CA LEU A 289 5.73 1.20 -13.93
C LEU A 289 4.89 2.21 -14.71
N ALA A 290 5.49 2.98 -15.62
CA ALA A 290 4.74 3.92 -16.46
C ALA A 290 3.67 3.19 -17.30
N ALA A 291 3.99 2.05 -17.89
CA ALA A 291 3.04 1.25 -18.65
C ALA A 291 1.89 0.73 -17.77
N PHE A 292 2.20 0.20 -16.57
CA PHE A 292 1.18 -0.22 -15.60
C PHE A 292 0.26 0.94 -15.21
N LEU A 293 0.83 2.09 -14.85
CA LEU A 293 0.06 3.27 -14.43
C LEU A 293 -0.79 3.84 -15.56
N GLU A 294 -0.30 3.82 -16.80
CA GLU A 294 -1.08 4.19 -17.98
C GLU A 294 -2.34 3.33 -18.09
N GLY A 295 -2.19 2.00 -18.01
CA GLY A 295 -3.33 1.08 -18.05
C GLY A 295 -4.28 1.23 -16.87
N PHE A 296 -3.75 1.47 -15.67
CA PHE A 296 -4.56 1.67 -14.47
C PHE A 296 -5.39 2.96 -14.56
N TYR A 297 -4.75 4.07 -14.94
CA TYR A 297 -5.41 5.38 -14.97
C TYR A 297 -6.35 5.60 -16.15
N GLU A 298 -6.24 4.80 -17.21
CA GLU A 298 -7.23 4.76 -18.29
C GLU A 298 -8.63 4.41 -17.78
N ILE A 299 -8.73 3.56 -16.76
CA ILE A 299 -10.02 3.11 -16.20
C ILE A 299 -10.39 3.95 -14.97
N ILE A 300 -9.47 4.12 -14.02
CA ILE A 300 -9.70 4.86 -12.77
C ILE A 300 -8.89 6.16 -12.77
N PRO A 301 -9.53 7.34 -12.73
CA PRO A 301 -8.80 8.61 -12.70
C PRO A 301 -7.85 8.72 -11.49
N LYS A 302 -6.60 9.16 -11.73
CA LYS A 302 -5.58 9.34 -10.68
C LYS A 302 -6.10 10.17 -9.49
N ARG A 303 -6.77 11.28 -9.76
CA ARG A 303 -7.36 12.16 -8.71
C ARG A 303 -8.32 11.41 -7.77
N LEU A 304 -9.05 10.42 -8.31
CA LEU A 304 -10.10 9.73 -7.57
C LEU A 304 -9.52 8.59 -6.73
N ILE A 305 -8.51 7.88 -7.22
CA ILE A 305 -7.83 6.84 -6.43
C ILE A 305 -6.94 7.44 -5.33
N SER A 306 -6.42 8.66 -5.51
CA SER A 306 -5.55 9.35 -4.55
C SER A 306 -6.23 9.74 -3.22
N ILE A 307 -7.54 9.51 -3.05
CA ILE A 307 -8.21 9.69 -1.75
C ILE A 307 -7.81 8.64 -0.71
N PHE A 308 -7.32 7.49 -1.19
CA PHE A 308 -6.87 6.39 -0.35
C PHE A 308 -5.40 6.55 0.01
N ASP A 309 -5.03 6.08 1.19
CA ASP A 309 -3.62 5.81 1.51
C ASP A 309 -3.15 4.47 0.90
N GLU A 310 -1.86 4.19 0.98
CA GLU A 310 -1.27 2.99 0.38
C GLU A 310 -1.79 1.69 1.01
N GLN A 311 -2.13 1.69 2.31
CA GLN A 311 -2.75 0.56 2.99
C GLN A 311 -4.20 0.36 2.52
N GLU A 312 -4.96 1.44 2.43
CA GLU A 312 -6.35 1.44 1.98
C GLU A 312 -6.47 1.02 0.52
N LEU A 313 -5.49 1.37 -0.32
CA LEU A 313 -5.45 0.91 -1.71
C LEU A 313 -5.28 -0.62 -1.81
N GLU A 314 -4.44 -1.21 -0.97
CA GLU A 314 -4.36 -2.68 -0.86
C GLU A 314 -5.73 -3.26 -0.45
N LEU A 315 -6.36 -2.71 0.60
CA LEU A 315 -7.67 -3.18 1.07
C LEU A 315 -8.79 -2.98 0.03
N LEU A 316 -8.66 -1.99 -0.85
CA LEU A 316 -9.58 -1.78 -1.96
C LEU A 316 -9.45 -2.84 -3.06
N ILE A 317 -8.21 -3.30 -3.32
CA ILE A 317 -7.88 -4.30 -4.34
C ILE A 317 -8.16 -5.72 -3.83
N SER A 318 -7.66 -6.04 -2.64
CA SER A 318 -7.61 -7.41 -2.10
C SER A 318 -8.71 -7.68 -1.07
N GLY A 319 -9.37 -6.64 -0.58
CA GLY A 319 -10.46 -6.73 0.39
C GLY A 319 -10.00 -6.60 1.84
N LEU A 320 -10.97 -6.48 2.74
CA LEU A 320 -10.74 -6.48 4.18
C LEU A 320 -10.63 -7.91 4.70
N PRO A 321 -9.48 -8.34 5.24
CA PRO A 321 -9.33 -9.66 5.83
C PRO A 321 -10.15 -9.79 7.12
N THR A 322 -10.53 -11.01 7.46
CA THR A 322 -10.94 -11.35 8.82
C THR A 322 -9.71 -11.82 9.58
N VAL A 323 -9.27 -11.04 10.56
CA VAL A 323 -8.11 -11.38 11.40
C VAL A 323 -8.59 -12.10 12.66
N ASP A 324 -8.24 -13.39 12.78
CA ASP A 324 -8.43 -14.15 14.02
C ASP A 324 -7.36 -13.74 15.04
N ILE A 325 -7.77 -12.95 16.03
CA ILE A 325 -6.88 -12.44 17.08
C ILE A 325 -6.48 -13.56 18.04
N ASP A 326 -7.31 -14.58 18.22
CA ASP A 326 -6.99 -15.70 19.09
C ASP A 326 -5.91 -16.59 18.47
N ASP A 327 -6.00 -16.86 17.17
CA ASP A 327 -4.94 -17.56 16.42
C ASP A 327 -3.63 -16.76 16.41
N LEU A 328 -3.71 -15.45 16.12
CA LEU A 328 -2.53 -14.57 16.15
C LEU A 328 -1.85 -14.58 17.54
N ARG A 329 -2.64 -14.47 18.61
CA ARG A 329 -2.16 -14.48 20.00
C ARG A 329 -1.50 -15.81 20.38
N GLN A 330 -2.06 -16.94 19.95
CA GLN A 330 -1.48 -18.26 20.20
C GLN A 330 -0.13 -18.45 19.49
N ASN A 331 0.06 -17.73 18.38
CA ASN A 331 1.26 -17.79 17.56
C ASN A 331 2.16 -16.54 17.71
N THR A 332 2.16 -15.89 18.88
CA THR A 332 3.00 -14.72 19.16
C THR A 332 4.19 -15.06 20.06
N GLU A 333 5.37 -14.57 19.71
CA GLU A 333 6.59 -14.62 20.51
C GLU A 333 6.81 -13.31 21.30
N TYR A 334 7.43 -13.40 22.47
CA TYR A 334 7.64 -12.25 23.36
C TYR A 334 9.12 -12.15 23.76
N HIS A 335 9.72 -10.99 23.53
CA HIS A 335 11.11 -10.70 23.87
C HIS A 335 11.16 -9.54 24.87
N LYS A 336 11.81 -9.76 26.02
CA LYS A 336 11.83 -8.84 27.19
C LYS A 336 10.46 -8.53 27.82
N TYR A 337 9.37 -8.94 27.18
CA TYR A 337 8.05 -9.07 27.74
C TYR A 337 7.72 -10.53 28.05
N GLN A 338 6.69 -10.73 28.86
CA GLN A 338 6.07 -12.02 29.12
C GLN A 338 4.58 -11.93 28.80
N VAL A 339 3.93 -13.08 28.59
CA VAL A 339 2.48 -13.17 28.29
C VAL A 339 1.63 -12.42 29.32
N ASN A 340 2.05 -12.41 30.58
CA ASN A 340 1.37 -11.77 31.70
C ASN A 340 1.76 -10.29 31.92
N SER A 341 2.71 -9.74 31.15
CA SER A 341 3.12 -8.34 31.30
C SER A 341 1.94 -7.40 31.05
N PRO A 342 1.75 -6.33 31.85
CA PRO A 342 0.62 -5.42 31.70
C PRO A 342 0.43 -4.89 30.28
N GLN A 343 1.54 -4.49 29.62
CA GLN A 343 1.53 -3.97 28.26
C GLN A 343 1.07 -5.01 27.23
N ILE A 344 1.38 -6.29 27.42
CA ILE A 344 0.91 -7.37 26.53
C ILE A 344 -0.60 -7.61 26.71
N GLN A 345 -1.09 -7.60 27.95
CA GLN A 345 -2.53 -7.69 28.20
C GLN A 345 -3.29 -6.50 27.60
N TRP A 346 -2.75 -5.30 27.75
CA TRP A 346 -3.29 -4.07 27.17
C TRP A 346 -3.24 -4.09 25.65
N PHE A 347 -2.16 -4.57 25.05
CA PHE A 347 -2.02 -4.74 23.60
C PHE A 347 -3.14 -5.62 23.03
N TRP A 348 -3.36 -6.82 23.58
CA TRP A 348 -4.43 -7.70 23.10
C TRP A 348 -5.82 -7.12 23.33
N ARG A 349 -6.04 -6.43 24.46
CA ARG A 349 -7.29 -5.71 24.72
C ARG A 349 -7.51 -4.58 23.70
N ALA A 350 -6.46 -3.84 23.36
CA ALA A 350 -6.52 -2.75 22.39
C ALA A 350 -6.83 -3.29 20.99
N LEU A 351 -6.10 -4.32 20.53
CA LEU A 351 -6.30 -4.93 19.22
C LEU A 351 -7.70 -5.53 19.04
N ARG A 352 -8.30 -6.10 20.11
CA ARG A 352 -9.72 -6.54 20.08
C ARG A 352 -10.70 -5.39 20.01
N SER A 353 -10.37 -4.23 20.60
CA SER A 353 -11.21 -3.03 20.52
C SER A 353 -11.21 -2.37 19.15
N PHE A 354 -10.24 -2.71 18.30
CA PHE A 354 -10.15 -2.20 16.93
C PHE A 354 -11.23 -2.80 16.03
N ASN A 355 -11.74 -1.98 15.12
CA ASN A 355 -12.63 -2.41 14.04
C ASN A 355 -11.87 -3.25 12.99
N GLN A 356 -12.58 -3.81 12.01
CA GLN A 356 -11.96 -4.70 11.02
C GLN A 356 -10.88 -4.00 10.16
N ALA A 357 -11.10 -2.75 9.76
CA ALA A 357 -10.13 -1.99 8.97
C ALA A 357 -8.88 -1.66 9.79
N GLU A 358 -9.05 -1.28 11.06
CA GLU A 358 -7.93 -1.05 11.98
C GLU A 358 -7.13 -2.33 12.26
N ARG A 359 -7.78 -3.50 12.39
CA ARG A 359 -7.08 -4.80 12.51
C ARG A 359 -6.30 -5.16 11.25
N ALA A 360 -6.85 -4.87 10.07
CA ALA A 360 -6.16 -5.08 8.81
C ALA A 360 -4.95 -4.14 8.66
N LYS A 361 -5.09 -2.86 9.03
CA LYS A 361 -3.99 -1.89 9.06
C LYS A 361 -2.91 -2.29 10.08
N PHE A 362 -3.29 -2.86 11.22
CA PHE A 362 -2.35 -3.43 12.16
C PHE A 362 -1.56 -4.59 11.55
N LEU A 363 -2.23 -5.50 10.84
CA LEU A 363 -1.56 -6.61 10.16
C LEU A 363 -0.56 -6.09 9.13
N GLN A 364 -0.98 -5.17 8.25
CA GLN A 364 -0.10 -4.49 7.28
C GLN A 364 1.09 -3.80 7.96
N PHE A 365 0.87 -3.18 9.12
CA PHE A 365 1.92 -2.49 9.86
C PHE A 365 3.01 -3.44 10.34
N VAL A 366 2.66 -4.64 10.80
CA VAL A 366 3.63 -5.58 11.38
C VAL A 366 4.13 -6.66 10.42
N THR A 367 3.43 -6.95 9.32
CA THR A 367 3.79 -8.00 8.35
C THR A 367 3.99 -7.50 6.92
N GLY A 368 3.77 -6.20 6.67
CA GLY A 368 3.91 -5.60 5.33
C GLY A 368 2.72 -5.85 4.38
N THR A 369 1.75 -6.68 4.78
CA THR A 369 0.57 -7.01 3.96
C THR A 369 -0.67 -7.30 4.83
N SER A 370 -1.86 -7.17 4.24
CA SER A 370 -3.13 -7.59 4.81
C SER A 370 -3.44 -9.09 4.60
N LYS A 371 -2.60 -9.82 3.86
CA LYS A 371 -2.78 -11.25 3.58
C LYS A 371 -2.64 -12.09 4.86
N VAL A 372 -3.70 -12.82 5.19
CA VAL A 372 -3.67 -13.83 6.27
C VAL A 372 -3.20 -15.17 5.68
N PRO A 373 -2.24 -15.89 6.30
CA PRO A 373 -1.84 -17.20 5.82
C PRO A 373 -3.00 -18.20 5.84
N LEU A 374 -3.14 -19.00 4.77
CA LEU A 374 -4.25 -19.95 4.64
C LEU A 374 -4.26 -21.00 5.77
N GLN A 375 -3.08 -21.37 6.27
CA GLN A 375 -2.90 -22.34 7.36
C GLN A 375 -2.86 -21.67 8.74
N GLY A 376 -3.24 -20.40 8.85
CA GLY A 376 -3.22 -19.62 10.10
C GLY A 376 -1.84 -19.04 10.44
N PHE A 377 -1.80 -18.23 11.50
CA PHE A 377 -0.62 -17.45 11.89
C PHE A 377 0.58 -18.29 12.38
N ALA A 378 0.39 -19.60 12.62
CA ALA A 378 1.48 -20.54 12.85
C ALA A 378 2.44 -20.66 11.66
N THR A 379 1.96 -20.34 10.46
CA THR A 379 2.69 -20.45 9.18
C THR A 379 3.06 -19.09 8.60
N LEU A 380 3.06 -18.05 9.43
CA LEU A 380 3.46 -16.72 9.00
C LEU A 380 4.92 -16.74 8.52
N GLU A 381 5.17 -16.19 7.34
CA GLU A 381 6.50 -16.13 6.73
C GLU A 381 7.13 -14.76 6.96
N GLY A 382 8.45 -14.73 7.11
CA GLY A 382 9.30 -13.55 7.11
C GLY A 382 10.57 -13.84 6.30
N MET A 383 11.53 -12.92 6.30
CA MET A 383 12.69 -12.93 5.39
C MET A 383 13.45 -14.28 5.35
N THR A 384 13.57 -14.97 6.49
CA THR A 384 14.33 -16.23 6.63
C THR A 384 13.46 -17.50 6.65
N GLY A 385 12.21 -17.43 6.23
CA GLY A 385 11.24 -18.54 6.23
C GLY A 385 10.11 -18.33 7.24
N VAL A 386 9.61 -19.42 7.84
CA VAL A 386 8.52 -19.32 8.84
C VAL A 386 9.01 -18.51 10.06
N GLN A 387 8.35 -17.38 10.30
CA GLN A 387 8.67 -16.42 11.35
C GLN A 387 7.36 -15.92 11.99
N LYS A 388 7.13 -16.33 13.24
CA LYS A 388 5.96 -15.90 14.02
C LYS A 388 5.98 -14.39 14.27
N PHE A 389 4.78 -13.85 14.50
CA PHE A 389 4.64 -12.48 14.99
C PHE A 389 5.33 -12.36 16.36
N GLN A 390 6.13 -11.32 16.54
CA GLN A 390 6.93 -11.15 17.76
C GLN A 390 6.81 -9.73 18.33
N ILE A 391 6.70 -9.63 19.66
CA ILE A 391 6.62 -8.35 20.37
C ILE A 391 7.86 -8.18 21.25
N HIS A 392 8.61 -7.13 20.97
CA HIS A 392 9.82 -6.74 21.70
C HIS A 392 9.54 -5.54 22.59
N ARG A 393 10.09 -5.55 23.81
CA ARG A 393 10.07 -4.34 24.65
C ARG A 393 11.06 -3.31 24.11
N ASP A 394 10.54 -2.13 23.77
CA ASP A 394 11.36 -0.96 23.52
C ASP A 394 11.66 -0.25 24.86
N ASP A 395 12.92 -0.33 25.29
CA ASP A 395 13.41 0.27 26.54
C ASP A 395 13.71 1.79 26.38
N ARG A 396 13.49 2.37 25.20
CA ARG A 396 13.62 3.83 24.95
C ARG A 396 12.43 4.58 25.55
N SER A 397 12.34 5.89 25.27
CA SER A 397 11.29 6.75 25.81
C SER A 397 9.87 6.28 25.45
N THR A 398 8.97 6.25 26.43
CA THR A 398 7.53 5.98 26.29
C THR A 398 6.75 7.10 25.56
N SER A 399 7.45 8.14 25.10
CA SER A 399 6.89 9.17 24.20
C SER A 399 6.87 8.72 22.74
N ARG A 400 7.68 7.72 22.37
CA ARG A 400 7.77 7.20 21.01
C ARG A 400 6.52 6.40 20.65
N LEU A 401 6.23 6.35 19.36
CA LEU A 401 5.26 5.41 18.79
C LEU A 401 5.86 4.00 18.78
N PRO A 402 5.02 2.94 18.78
CA PRO A 402 5.49 1.61 18.43
C PRO A 402 6.11 1.62 17.03
N CYS A 403 7.15 0.82 16.84
CA CYS A 403 7.81 0.65 15.55
C CYS A 403 7.63 -0.80 15.08
N ALA A 404 7.63 -1.02 13.78
CA ALA A 404 7.52 -2.36 13.21
C ALA A 404 8.66 -2.62 12.22
N HIS A 405 9.04 -3.90 12.13
CA HIS A 405 9.98 -4.43 11.16
C HIS A 405 9.32 -5.62 10.46
N THR A 406 8.76 -5.38 9.29
CA THR A 406 7.88 -6.33 8.58
C THR A 406 8.61 -7.59 8.18
N CYS A 407 9.89 -7.47 7.78
CA CYS A 407 10.74 -8.60 7.41
C CYS A 407 10.88 -9.65 8.51
N PHE A 408 10.67 -9.26 9.78
CA PHE A 408 10.74 -10.14 10.94
C PHE A 408 9.37 -10.36 11.61
N ASN A 409 8.29 -9.83 11.04
CA ASN A 409 6.98 -9.79 11.69
C ASN A 409 7.06 -9.23 13.13
N GLN A 410 7.86 -8.18 13.33
CA GLN A 410 8.23 -7.68 14.66
C GLN A 410 7.56 -6.35 14.99
N LEU A 411 7.04 -6.25 16.22
CA LEU A 411 6.55 -5.02 16.85
C LEU A 411 7.45 -4.64 18.04
N ASP A 412 8.10 -3.49 17.94
CA ASP A 412 8.77 -2.83 19.06
C ASP A 412 7.74 -1.99 19.84
N LEU A 413 7.38 -2.46 21.04
CA LEU A 413 6.37 -1.85 21.89
C LEU A 413 7.00 -1.18 23.11
N PRO A 414 6.90 0.15 23.26
CA PRO A 414 7.35 0.84 24.47
C PRO A 414 6.58 0.41 25.71
N ALA A 415 7.24 0.51 26.87
CA ALA A 415 6.64 0.24 28.18
C ALA A 415 5.69 1.36 28.63
N TYR A 416 4.60 1.58 27.89
CA TYR A 416 3.58 2.59 28.22
C TYR A 416 3.03 2.38 29.63
N GLU A 417 2.60 3.48 30.24
CA GLU A 417 2.24 3.58 31.65
C GLU A 417 0.80 3.11 31.93
N ASN A 418 -0.07 3.14 30.92
CA ASN A 418 -1.46 2.72 31.02
C ASN A 418 -2.03 2.24 29.67
N PHE A 419 -3.22 1.61 29.75
CA PHE A 419 -3.95 1.08 28.59
C PHE A 419 -4.31 2.16 27.58
N ASP A 420 -4.79 3.32 28.02
CA ASP A 420 -5.31 4.36 27.12
C ASP A 420 -4.20 4.91 26.23
N LYS A 421 -3.03 5.21 26.82
CA LYS A 421 -1.85 5.64 26.07
C LYS A 421 -1.36 4.57 25.11
N LEU A 422 -1.34 3.29 25.51
CA LEU A 422 -0.95 2.21 24.60
C LEU A 422 -1.90 2.12 23.40
N ARG A 423 -3.22 2.13 23.65
CA ARG A 423 -4.23 2.05 22.59
C ARG A 423 -4.13 3.24 21.64
N GLU A 424 -4.01 4.45 22.18
CA GLU A 424 -3.84 5.69 21.41
C GLU A 424 -2.59 5.61 20.53
N ARG A 425 -1.43 5.29 21.12
CA ARG A 425 -0.15 5.26 20.41
C ARG A 425 -0.08 4.15 19.35
N LEU A 426 -0.67 2.99 19.64
CA LEU A 426 -0.77 1.90 18.66
C LEU A 426 -1.68 2.28 17.50
N LEU A 427 -2.86 2.85 17.77
CA LEU A 427 -3.78 3.31 16.73
C LEU A 427 -3.12 4.41 15.87
N LEU A 428 -2.37 5.31 16.50
CA LEU A 428 -1.63 6.35 15.81
C LEU A 428 -0.56 5.76 14.89
N ALA A 429 0.23 4.79 15.37
CA ALA A 429 1.27 4.14 14.56
C ALA A 429 0.70 3.42 13.32
N ILE A 430 -0.39 2.66 13.47
CA ILE A 430 -0.99 1.93 12.33
C ILE A 430 -1.69 2.86 11.32
N THR A 431 -1.99 4.11 11.71
CA THR A 431 -2.70 5.08 10.85
C THR A 431 -1.77 6.12 10.23
N GLU A 432 -0.78 6.61 10.98
CA GLU A 432 0.06 7.77 10.60
C GLU A 432 1.49 7.42 10.15
N CYS A 433 1.96 6.18 10.33
CA CYS A 433 3.27 5.75 9.79
C CYS A 433 3.29 5.67 8.24
N THR A 434 2.26 6.15 7.55
CA THR A 434 2.25 6.55 6.13
C THR A 434 3.04 7.82 5.88
N GLU A 435 2.94 8.81 6.78
CA GLU A 435 3.54 10.13 6.62
C GLU A 435 4.81 10.33 7.47
N GLY A 436 5.09 9.42 8.41
CA GLY A 436 6.42 9.25 9.02
C GLY A 436 6.77 10.39 9.98
N PHE A 437 6.55 10.17 11.27
CA PHE A 437 7.17 10.96 12.33
C PHE A 437 8.63 10.54 12.49
N GLY A 438 9.46 10.84 11.49
CA GLY A 438 10.84 11.22 11.77
C GLY A 438 10.78 12.68 12.16
N LEU A 439 10.99 12.98 13.44
CA LEU A 439 11.06 14.34 14.00
C LEU A 439 11.62 15.34 12.97
N ALA A 440 10.76 16.25 12.52
CA ALA A 440 11.15 17.53 11.95
C ALA A 440 11.26 18.53 13.09
#